data_AF-A0A952HGD0-F1
#
_entry.id   AF-A0A952HGD0-F1
#
_cell.length_a   1.000
_cell.length_b   1.000
_cell.length_c   1.000
_cell.angle_alpha   90.00
_cell.angle_beta   90.00
_cell.angle_gamma   90.00
#
_symmetry.space_group_name_H-M   'P 1'
#
loop_
_entity.id
_entity.type
_entity.pdbx_description
1 polymer ?
#
loop_
_entity_poly.entity_id
_entity_poly.type
_entity_poly.pdbx_seq_one_letter_code
_entity_poly.pdbx_strand_id
1 'polypeptide(L)'
;MAQSATPRFWAVARRPRWIGALLLALAIAAGFSALGQWQLARSVASAPVARADTETPVALTALAEPGTSVTDKQFGRMVAASGSLVDHDFVILSNRLNAGQSGFWLVGHVVTEGGAELAVALGWAPTRAQAVAAEDSATIE
;
A
#
# COMPACT_ATOMS: atom_id res chain seq x y z
N MET A 1 36.09 -7.15 -65.73
CA MET A 1 35.54 -7.82 -64.53
C MET A 1 36.65 -7.84 -63.48
N ALA A 2 36.61 -6.96 -62.48
CA ALA A 2 37.49 -7.02 -61.30
C ALA A 2 36.72 -6.42 -60.12
N GLN A 3 36.43 -7.25 -59.13
CA GLN A 3 35.54 -6.97 -57.99
C GLN A 3 36.24 -6.02 -57.00
N SER A 4 35.58 -4.92 -56.65
CA SER A 4 36.02 -3.95 -55.66
C SER A 4 36.03 -4.60 -54.27
N ALA A 5 37.17 -4.61 -53.59
CA ALA A 5 37.31 -5.18 -52.26
C ALA A 5 36.51 -4.35 -51.23
N THR A 6 35.37 -4.85 -50.79
CA THR A 6 34.55 -4.26 -49.73
C THR A 6 35.36 -4.20 -48.43
N PRO A 7 35.48 -3.04 -47.76
CA PRO A 7 36.20 -2.98 -46.49
C PRO A 7 35.51 -3.91 -45.48
N ARG A 8 36.24 -4.94 -45.04
CA ARG A 8 35.75 -5.90 -44.05
C ARG A 8 35.51 -5.13 -42.74
N PHE A 9 34.25 -4.96 -42.34
CA PHE A 9 33.79 -4.28 -41.13
C PHE A 9 34.71 -4.47 -39.89
N TRP A 10 35.19 -5.71 -39.70
CA TRP A 10 36.14 -6.09 -38.65
C TRP A 10 37.49 -5.36 -38.66
N ALA A 11 38.02 -5.03 -39.84
CA ALA A 11 39.28 -4.29 -40.00
C ALA A 11 39.12 -2.79 -39.66
N VAL A 12 37.90 -2.25 -39.78
CA VAL A 12 37.58 -0.88 -39.35
C VAL A 12 37.39 -0.86 -37.83
N ALA A 13 36.69 -1.84 -37.26
CA ALA A 13 36.44 -1.96 -35.82
C ALA A 13 37.72 -2.09 -34.98
N ARG A 14 38.77 -2.74 -35.50
CA ARG A 14 40.08 -2.89 -34.81
C ARG A 14 41.00 -1.66 -34.88
N ARG A 15 40.62 -0.60 -35.60
CA ARG A 15 41.46 0.61 -35.63
C ARG A 15 41.42 1.30 -34.26
N PRO A 16 42.55 1.81 -33.75
CA PRO A 16 42.65 2.40 -32.41
C PRO A 16 41.64 3.53 -32.18
N ARG A 17 41.29 4.28 -33.24
CA ARG A 17 40.26 5.33 -33.20
C ARG A 17 38.86 4.81 -32.85
N TRP A 18 38.48 3.64 -33.35
CA TRP A 18 37.17 3.04 -33.09
C TRP A 18 37.11 2.35 -31.73
N ILE A 19 38.23 1.80 -31.27
CA ILE A 19 38.38 1.31 -29.89
C ILE A 19 38.25 2.48 -28.90
N GLY A 20 38.90 3.61 -29.17
CA GLY A 20 38.76 4.82 -28.36
C GLY A 20 37.32 5.35 -28.32
N ALA A 21 36.62 5.35 -29.47
CA ALA A 21 35.21 5.73 -29.53
C ALA A 21 34.31 4.77 -28.73
N LEU A 22 34.58 3.46 -28.77
CA LEU A 22 33.87 2.46 -27.96
C LEU A 22 34.09 2.70 -26.46
N LEU A 23 35.32 2.92 -26.03
CA LEU A 23 35.64 3.21 -24.62
C LEU A 23 34.97 4.50 -24.14
N LEU A 24 34.94 5.55 -24.96
CA LEU A 24 34.22 6.78 -24.65
C LEU A 24 32.72 6.54 -24.50
N ALA A 25 32.11 5.78 -25.41
CA ALA A 25 30.69 5.43 -25.33
C ALA A 25 30.37 4.63 -24.05
N LEU A 26 31.22 3.67 -23.68
CA LEU A 26 31.08 2.91 -22.43
C LEU A 26 31.22 3.80 -21.20
N ALA A 27 32.16 4.75 -21.19
CA ALA A 27 32.34 5.69 -20.09
C ALA A 27 31.10 6.59 -19.90
N ILE A 28 30.54 7.10 -21.00
CA ILE A 28 29.30 7.89 -20.97
C ILE A 28 28.12 7.06 -20.46
N ALA A 29 27.97 5.83 -20.96
CA ALA A 29 26.92 4.91 -20.52
C ALA A 29 27.04 4.58 -19.01
N ALA A 30 28.25 4.34 -18.52
CA ALA A 30 28.51 4.13 -17.10
C ALA A 30 28.17 5.36 -16.26
N GLY A 31 28.48 6.57 -16.74
CA GLY A 31 28.12 7.83 -16.09
C GLY A 31 26.61 8.02 -15.97
N PHE A 32 25.86 7.81 -17.06
CA PHE A 32 24.39 7.87 -17.03
C PHE A 32 23.78 6.79 -16.14
N SER A 33 24.32 5.57 -16.17
CA SER A 33 23.89 4.49 -15.28
C SER A 33 24.09 4.86 -13.81
N ALA A 34 25.27 5.40 -13.44
CA ALA A 34 25.56 5.83 -12.07
C ALA A 34 24.64 6.97 -11.60
N LEU A 35 24.39 7.97 -12.45
CA LEU A 35 23.45 9.05 -12.16
C LEU A 35 22.00 8.56 -12.05
N GLY A 36 21.59 7.63 -12.91
CA GLY A 36 20.28 6.98 -12.85
C GLY A 36 20.11 6.15 -11.58
N GLN A 37 21.15 5.40 -11.18
CA GLN A 37 21.18 4.68 -9.91
C GLN A 37 21.10 5.63 -8.73
N TRP A 38 21.75 6.79 -8.78
CA TRP A 38 21.64 7.82 -7.75
C TRP A 38 20.23 8.41 -7.66
N GLN A 39 19.61 8.72 -8.80
CA GLN A 39 18.21 9.17 -8.85
C GLN A 39 17.27 8.11 -8.28
N LEU A 40 17.46 6.85 -8.67
CA LEU A 40 16.65 5.73 -8.18
C LEU A 40 16.86 5.48 -6.68
N ALA A 41 18.09 5.49 -6.19
CA ALA A 41 18.39 5.34 -4.76
C ALA A 41 17.75 6.46 -3.93
N ARG A 42 17.65 7.66 -4.48
CA ARG A 42 17.00 8.80 -3.82
C ARG A 42 15.48 8.77 -3.93
N SER A 43 14.93 8.31 -5.06
CA SER A 43 13.48 8.12 -5.22
C SER A 43 12.97 6.94 -4.41
N VAL A 44 13.82 5.91 -4.24
CA VAL A 44 13.63 4.75 -3.37
C VAL A 44 14.30 5.00 -2.02
N ALA A 45 14.44 6.26 -1.60
CA ALA A 45 14.46 6.59 -0.18
C ALA A 45 13.06 6.34 0.40
N SER A 46 12.61 5.10 0.26
CA SER A 46 11.68 4.44 1.13
C SER A 46 12.20 4.75 2.52
N ALA A 47 11.45 5.55 3.28
CA ALA A 47 11.45 5.41 4.72
C ALA A 47 11.53 3.90 4.95
N PRO A 48 12.55 3.39 5.67
CA PRO A 48 12.65 1.96 5.87
C PRO A 48 11.28 1.58 6.38
N VAL A 49 10.54 0.84 5.54
CA VAL A 49 9.48 0.01 6.03
C VAL A 49 10.30 -1.03 6.76
N ALA A 50 10.75 -0.66 7.98
CA ALA A 50 10.63 -1.55 9.09
C ALA A 50 9.30 -2.19 8.80
N ARG A 51 9.37 -3.47 8.46
CA ARG A 51 8.23 -4.36 8.44
C ARG A 51 7.68 -4.22 9.85
N ALA A 52 6.97 -3.13 10.10
CA ALA A 52 6.12 -2.96 11.23
C ALA A 52 5.26 -4.18 11.02
N ASP A 53 5.32 -5.10 11.96
CA ASP A 53 4.50 -6.29 11.93
C ASP A 53 3.04 -5.79 11.98
N THR A 54 2.53 -5.37 10.83
CA THR A 54 1.17 -4.91 10.56
C THR A 54 0.24 -6.09 10.66
N GLU A 55 0.80 -7.30 10.48
CA GLU A 55 0.17 -8.59 10.67
C GLU A 55 0.19 -9.06 12.14
N THR A 56 0.90 -8.37 13.06
CA THR A 56 0.82 -8.67 14.49
C THR A 56 -0.13 -7.65 15.14
N PRO A 57 -1.30 -8.08 15.65
CA PRO A 57 -2.21 -7.18 16.33
C PRO A 57 -1.53 -6.56 17.54
N VAL A 58 -1.57 -5.25 17.65
CA VAL A 58 -1.14 -4.50 18.84
C VAL A 58 -2.34 -3.87 19.53
N ALA A 59 -2.27 -3.64 20.84
CA ALA A 59 -3.35 -2.96 21.55
C ALA A 59 -3.63 -1.59 20.91
N LEU A 60 -4.89 -1.27 20.64
CA LEU A 60 -5.28 0.01 20.05
C LEU A 60 -4.75 1.20 20.86
N THR A 61 -4.80 1.11 22.19
CA THR A 61 -4.31 2.12 23.13
C THR A 61 -2.80 2.35 23.08
N ALA A 62 -2.02 1.40 22.56
CA ALA A 62 -0.59 1.57 22.35
C ALA A 62 -0.28 2.39 21.08
N LEU A 63 -1.27 2.53 20.18
CA LEU A 63 -1.11 3.24 18.92
C LEU A 63 -1.87 4.56 18.87
N ALA A 64 -3.07 4.67 19.40
CA ALA A 64 -3.91 5.86 19.25
C ALA A 64 -4.59 6.23 20.57
N GLU A 65 -4.71 7.54 20.79
CA GLU A 65 -5.48 8.12 21.89
C GLU A 65 -6.81 8.69 21.36
N PRO A 66 -7.92 8.54 22.10
CA PRO A 66 -9.20 9.12 21.70
C PRO A 66 -9.11 10.63 21.43
N GLY A 67 -9.77 11.10 20.38
CA GLY A 67 -9.79 12.51 20.01
C GLY A 67 -8.52 13.05 19.35
N THR A 68 -7.49 12.21 19.17
CA THR A 68 -6.26 12.58 18.44
C THR A 68 -6.32 12.14 16.98
N SER A 69 -5.69 12.90 16.10
CA SER A 69 -5.62 12.54 14.68
C SER A 69 -4.66 11.38 14.45
N VAL A 70 -5.06 10.47 13.54
CA VAL A 70 -4.23 9.34 13.12
C VAL A 70 -3.07 9.84 12.24
N THR A 71 -1.86 9.40 12.56
CA THR A 71 -0.61 9.69 11.83
C THR A 71 -0.32 8.61 10.79
N ASP A 72 0.53 8.92 9.82
CA ASP A 72 0.97 7.98 8.77
C ASP A 72 1.57 6.68 9.34
N LYS A 73 2.16 6.72 10.54
CA LYS A 73 2.73 5.53 11.21
C LYS A 73 1.69 4.62 11.86
N GLN A 74 0.52 5.16 12.19
CA GLN A 74 -0.59 4.43 12.81
C GLN A 74 -1.55 3.87 11.75
N PHE A 75 -1.61 4.49 10.57
CA PHE A 75 -2.46 4.06 9.47
C PHE A 75 -2.11 2.64 8.99
N GLY A 76 -3.14 1.82 8.71
CA GLY A 76 -2.97 0.46 8.17
C GLY A 76 -2.43 -0.59 9.14
N ARG A 77 -2.34 -0.29 10.44
CA ARG A 77 -1.93 -1.25 11.49
C ARG A 77 -3.10 -2.13 11.91
N MET A 78 -2.86 -3.43 12.07
CA MET A 78 -3.82 -4.30 12.74
C MET A 78 -3.77 -4.06 14.25
N VAL A 79 -4.94 -3.91 14.85
CA VAL A 79 -5.10 -3.61 16.27
C VAL A 79 -6.03 -4.62 16.93
N ALA A 80 -5.80 -4.84 18.21
CA ALA A 80 -6.69 -5.55 19.10
C ALA A 80 -7.32 -4.56 20.09
N ALA A 81 -8.63 -4.66 20.26
CA ALA A 81 -9.40 -3.93 21.25
C ALA A 81 -10.53 -4.83 21.78
N SER A 82 -10.91 -4.61 23.03
CA SER A 82 -12.02 -5.31 23.69
C SER A 82 -12.99 -4.27 24.22
N GLY A 83 -14.29 -4.58 24.12
CA GLY A 83 -15.37 -3.68 24.50
C GLY A 83 -16.73 -4.34 24.36
N SER A 84 -17.76 -3.64 24.81
CA SER A 84 -19.16 -4.03 24.67
C SER A 84 -19.81 -3.24 23.54
N LEU A 85 -20.61 -3.92 22.74
CA LEU A 85 -21.52 -3.26 21.79
C LEU A 85 -22.56 -2.45 22.57
N VAL A 86 -22.92 -1.27 22.06
CA VAL A 86 -24.02 -0.47 22.60
C VAL A 86 -25.30 -0.90 21.89
N ASP A 87 -26.27 -1.39 22.67
CA ASP A 87 -27.52 -1.89 22.11
C ASP A 87 -28.26 -0.78 21.35
N HIS A 88 -28.85 -1.19 20.21
CA HIS A 88 -29.61 -0.32 19.32
C HIS A 88 -28.85 0.90 18.77
N ASP A 89 -27.52 0.95 18.88
CA ASP A 89 -26.69 2.01 18.32
C ASP A 89 -25.90 1.50 17.10
N PHE A 90 -26.61 1.46 15.97
CA PHE A 90 -26.10 0.97 14.70
C PHE A 90 -26.32 1.99 13.58
N VAL A 91 -25.40 1.99 12.62
CA VAL A 91 -25.47 2.81 11.41
C VAL A 91 -25.26 1.94 10.18
N ILE A 92 -26.23 1.99 9.26
CA ILE A 92 -26.12 1.36 7.96
C ILE A 92 -25.57 2.36 6.94
N LEU A 93 -24.35 2.12 6.47
CA LEU A 93 -23.70 2.92 5.45
C LEU A 93 -23.98 2.35 4.06
N SER A 94 -24.63 3.12 3.20
CA SER A 94 -24.93 2.75 1.82
C SER A 94 -23.79 3.07 0.84
N ASN A 95 -23.90 2.54 -0.38
CA ASN A 95 -22.97 2.78 -1.49
C ASN A 95 -21.51 2.48 -1.15
N ARG A 96 -21.28 1.38 -0.43
CA ARG A 96 -19.94 0.92 -0.06
C ARG A 96 -19.54 -0.30 -0.86
N LEU A 97 -18.34 -0.23 -1.43
CA LEU A 97 -17.77 -1.30 -2.23
C LEU A 97 -17.16 -2.38 -1.32
N ASN A 98 -17.50 -3.64 -1.58
CA ASN A 98 -16.82 -4.80 -1.02
C ASN A 98 -16.56 -5.80 -2.15
N ALA A 99 -15.29 -6.19 -2.36
CA ALA A 99 -14.87 -7.10 -3.43
C ALA A 99 -15.45 -6.77 -4.83
N GLY A 100 -15.60 -5.47 -5.15
CA GLY A 100 -16.14 -5.01 -6.44
C GLY A 100 -17.66 -4.90 -6.53
N GLN A 101 -18.41 -5.23 -5.48
CA GLN A 101 -19.86 -5.06 -5.41
C GLN A 101 -20.25 -3.90 -4.49
N SER A 102 -21.14 -3.01 -4.95
CA SER A 102 -21.70 -1.97 -4.10
C SER A 102 -22.81 -2.55 -3.22
N GLY A 103 -22.81 -2.18 -1.94
CA GLY A 103 -23.78 -2.65 -0.96
C GLY A 103 -23.79 -1.78 0.29
N PHE A 104 -24.04 -2.41 1.42
CA PHE A 104 -24.30 -1.77 2.70
C PHE A 104 -23.39 -2.34 3.78
N TRP A 105 -22.78 -1.49 4.61
CA TRP A 105 -22.08 -1.91 5.82
C TRP A 105 -22.94 -1.61 7.03
N LEU A 106 -23.09 -2.61 7.91
CA LEU A 106 -23.58 -2.42 9.27
C LEU A 106 -22.39 -2.04 10.15
N VAL A 107 -22.47 -0.88 10.78
CA VAL A 107 -21.49 -0.37 11.73
C VAL A 107 -22.14 -0.30 13.09
N GLY A 108 -21.52 -0.91 14.10
CA GLY A 108 -21.98 -0.85 15.49
C GLY A 108 -21.08 0.05 16.33
N HIS A 109 -21.66 0.67 17.34
CA HIS A 109 -20.93 1.39 18.36
C HIS A 109 -20.42 0.42 19.43
N VAL A 110 -19.11 0.40 19.68
CA VAL A 110 -18.47 -0.39 20.73
C VAL A 110 -17.81 0.55 21.73
N VAL A 111 -18.10 0.36 23.02
CA VAL A 111 -17.42 1.04 24.12
C VAL A 111 -16.39 0.10 24.71
N THR A 112 -15.13 0.53 24.67
CA THR A 112 -14.01 -0.22 25.26
C THR A 112 -14.05 -0.17 26.79
N GLU A 113 -13.35 -1.09 27.45
CA GLU A 113 -13.20 -1.09 28.92
C GLU A 113 -12.62 0.24 29.46
N GLY A 114 -11.81 0.94 28.67
CA GLY A 114 -11.24 2.24 28.99
C GLY A 114 -12.17 3.43 28.71
N GLY A 115 -13.41 3.20 28.27
CA GLY A 115 -14.40 4.24 27.97
C GLY A 115 -14.24 4.93 26.61
N ALA A 116 -13.32 4.46 25.75
CA ALA A 116 -13.25 4.94 24.38
C ALA A 116 -14.37 4.37 23.52
N GLU A 117 -14.95 5.22 22.67
CA GLU A 117 -16.03 4.90 21.73
C GLU A 117 -15.46 4.54 20.35
N LEU A 118 -15.86 3.40 19.80
CA LEU A 118 -15.36 2.87 18.53
C LEU A 118 -16.51 2.56 17.57
N ALA A 119 -16.38 3.02 16.33
CA ALA A 119 -17.24 2.59 15.24
C ALA A 119 -16.65 1.33 14.58
N VAL A 120 -17.30 0.19 14.77
CA VAL A 120 -16.82 -1.12 14.28
C VAL A 120 -17.69 -1.59 13.13
N ALA A 121 -17.08 -1.84 11.97
CA ALA A 121 -17.77 -2.46 10.84
C ALA A 121 -18.04 -3.94 11.13
N LEU A 122 -19.28 -4.27 11.47
CA LEU A 122 -19.70 -5.62 11.88
C LEU A 122 -19.86 -6.57 10.69
N GLY A 123 -20.36 -6.04 9.57
CA GLY A 123 -20.59 -6.87 8.38
C GLY A 123 -21.07 -6.10 7.17
N TRP A 124 -20.91 -6.71 6.00
CA TRP A 124 -21.37 -6.20 4.72
C TRP A 124 -22.53 -7.03 4.18
N ALA A 125 -23.50 -6.37 3.57
CA ALA A 125 -24.60 -7.01 2.86
C ALA A 125 -24.85 -6.36 1.49
N PRO A 126 -25.23 -7.14 0.46
CA PRO A 126 -25.49 -6.59 -0.87
C PRO A 126 -26.79 -5.77 -0.93
N THR A 127 -27.72 -5.98 0.01
CA THR A 127 -28.99 -5.24 0.08
C THR A 127 -29.23 -4.62 1.44
N ARG A 128 -29.99 -3.52 1.47
CA ARG A 128 -30.34 -2.83 2.72
C ARG A 128 -31.15 -3.73 3.66
N ALA A 129 -32.07 -4.52 3.11
CA ALA A 129 -32.91 -5.41 3.90
C ALA A 129 -32.08 -6.45 4.68
N GLN A 130 -31.03 -6.99 4.05
CA GLN A 130 -30.11 -7.92 4.72
C GLN A 130 -29.26 -7.22 5.78
N ALA A 131 -28.83 -5.98 5.55
CA ALA A 131 -28.10 -5.21 6.56
C ALA A 131 -28.98 -4.92 7.80
N VAL A 132 -30.26 -4.60 7.60
CA VAL A 132 -31.23 -4.41 8.70
C VAL A 132 -31.49 -5.72 9.45
N ALA A 133 -31.69 -6.83 8.74
CA ALA A 133 -31.87 -8.13 9.40
C ALA A 133 -30.65 -8.56 10.24
N ALA A 134 -29.45 -8.13 9.86
CA ALA A 134 -28.23 -8.38 10.63
C ALA A 134 -28.15 -7.51 11.91
N GLU A 135 -28.75 -6.32 11.91
CA GLU A 135 -28.88 -5.46 13.08
C GLU A 135 -29.73 -6.14 14.17
N ASP A 136 -30.88 -6.70 13.78
CA ASP A 136 -31.77 -7.43 14.69
C ASP A 136 -31.05 -8.63 15.34
N SER A 137 -30.12 -9.25 14.61
CA SER A 137 -29.34 -10.40 15.10
C SER A 137 -28.13 -10.00 15.95
N ALA A 138 -27.67 -8.76 15.83
CA ALA A 138 -26.53 -8.23 16.57
C ALA A 138 -26.94 -7.61 17.92
N THR A 139 -28.23 -7.39 18.12
CA THR A 139 -28.80 -6.96 19.40
C THR A 139 -28.67 -8.10 20.40
N ILE A 140 -27.96 -7.88 21.50
CA ILE A 140 -27.77 -8.86 22.57
C ILE A 140 -28.95 -8.68 23.54
N GLU A 141 -29.77 -9.71 23.75
CA GLU A 141 -30.78 -9.72 24.83
C GLU A 141 -30.14 -9.79 26.23
#